data_AF-A0A662VEQ1-F1
#
_entry.id   AF-A0A662VEQ1-F1
#
_cell.length_a   1.000
_cell.length_b   1.000
_cell.length_c   1.000
_cell.angle_alpha   90.00
_cell.angle_beta   90.00
_cell.angle_gamma   90.00
#
_symmetry.space_group_name_H-M   'P 1'
#
loop_
_entity.id
_entity.type
_entity.pdbx_description
1 polymer ?
#
loop_
_entity_poly.entity_id
_entity_poly.type
_entity_poly.pdbx_seq_one_letter_code
_entity_poly.pdbx_strand_id
1 'polypeptide(L)'
;MYVKTIGLTTLLILLVSLVAPLGMASTTTWSQSTNTNVGGTYSKILLKTIEKCENLLKRIGVPEDSKEWRMLNEIKDLYAKLIEAEKNNDYVSARKIFREGMEKARELTRLITLTGEEDHVEQLEHIIRILEKAINNTQKLINKSLEKNIINDTLAEQLRQELEKAIAKLDELKEYLEELRNNETEWDPEYVNETVREIWSIIKDVRRTIFEEVSKAITDRLREKAKELINIAEKFLSELRMKEDFFREKNLTRIADKIDAMATRLENEINMLKQVVENTSAKPADLLRHIERVTITMYTINIALSILLDFTDEAAKMADHVSGLLSRLNEAISRIEEKVKGENISSDLKEKLLEILSLDHKLVNDLKDLVYAAASGNKERFVEVINEVNETGHLIKEKVDEIKNATNETISVRVILRLQARIADLTIDLVKKSRFMLVAVERSEGEKSRDLSRALTIVMNKLEVVIKVSNAIKCRVGNETIRYLEKAYDDLYAAKQYIVNKDFEKAKNKLEDASNNLEKALEKLPENKRLDCLRKDIIMIKKLVDIMINVLDR
;
A
#
# COMPACT_ATOMS: atom_id res chain seq x y z
N MET A 1 -12.40 -6.52 -33.48
CA MET A 1 -13.16 -7.41 -32.56
C MET A 1 -12.65 -7.46 -31.11
N TYR A 2 -11.71 -6.60 -30.65
CA TYR A 2 -11.15 -6.68 -29.27
C TYR A 2 -11.28 -5.41 -28.40
N VAL A 3 -11.76 -4.29 -28.95
CA VAL A 3 -11.92 -3.01 -28.20
C VAL A 3 -13.12 -3.05 -27.22
N LYS A 4 -14.01 -4.04 -27.38
CA LYS A 4 -15.32 -4.11 -26.71
C LYS A 4 -15.31 -4.56 -25.24
N THR A 5 -14.18 -5.07 -24.75
CA THR A 5 -14.07 -5.85 -23.50
C THR A 5 -12.79 -5.55 -22.72
N ILE A 6 -12.30 -4.31 -22.84
CA ILE A 6 -11.20 -3.78 -22.03
C ILE A 6 -11.60 -2.44 -21.39
N GLY A 7 -12.17 -1.49 -22.15
CA GLY A 7 -12.68 -0.24 -21.57
C GLY A 7 -13.79 -0.46 -20.54
N LEU A 8 -14.89 -1.11 -20.96
CA LEU A 8 -16.07 -1.28 -20.10
C LEU A 8 -15.88 -2.28 -18.96
N THR A 9 -15.04 -3.30 -19.16
CA THR A 9 -14.71 -4.27 -18.09
C THR A 9 -13.81 -3.63 -17.05
N THR A 10 -12.73 -2.94 -17.42
CA THR A 10 -11.88 -2.26 -16.43
C THR A 10 -12.69 -1.20 -15.65
N LEU A 11 -13.70 -0.60 -16.29
CA LEU A 11 -14.77 0.15 -15.60
C LEU A 11 -15.57 -0.68 -14.59
N LEU A 12 -16.24 -1.75 -15.05
CA LEU A 12 -17.11 -2.56 -14.20
C LEU A 12 -16.35 -3.23 -13.05
N ILE A 13 -15.07 -3.55 -13.24
CA ILE A 13 -14.21 -4.13 -12.21
C ILE A 13 -13.83 -3.07 -11.16
N LEU A 14 -13.48 -1.85 -11.58
CA LEU A 14 -13.32 -0.73 -10.64
C LEU A 14 -14.61 -0.48 -9.85
N LEU A 15 -15.76 -0.51 -10.51
CA LEU A 15 -17.08 -0.34 -9.90
C LEU A 15 -17.48 -1.49 -8.96
N VAL A 16 -17.08 -2.74 -9.22
CA VAL A 16 -17.34 -3.88 -8.33
C VAL A 16 -16.38 -3.88 -7.13
N SER A 17 -15.14 -3.43 -7.30
CA SER A 17 -14.20 -3.24 -6.17
C SER A 17 -14.57 -2.06 -5.24
N LEU A 18 -15.51 -1.19 -5.63
CA LEU A 18 -15.94 -0.02 -4.87
C LEU A 18 -17.12 -0.28 -3.90
N VAL A 19 -17.65 -1.52 -3.84
CA VAL A 19 -18.88 -1.86 -3.09
C VAL A 19 -18.65 -2.90 -1.98
N ALA A 20 -17.42 -3.36 -1.74
CA ALA A 20 -17.06 -4.19 -0.58
C ALA A 20 -16.61 -3.31 0.60
N PRO A 21 -17.39 -3.16 1.69
CA PRO A 21 -17.13 -2.12 2.71
C PRO A 21 -16.05 -2.50 3.73
N LEU A 22 -15.54 -1.48 4.42
CA LEU A 22 -14.96 -1.65 5.75
C LEU A 22 -16.06 -2.16 6.70
N GLY A 23 -15.95 -3.39 7.23
CA GLY A 23 -17.07 -3.97 7.98
C GLY A 23 -16.92 -5.39 8.54
N MET A 24 -15.83 -5.67 9.26
CA MET A 24 -15.64 -6.83 10.16
C MET A 24 -15.64 -8.26 9.55
N ALA A 25 -15.10 -9.18 10.34
CA ALA A 25 -15.06 -10.61 10.05
C ALA A 25 -16.44 -11.25 10.24
N SER A 26 -16.98 -11.83 9.17
CA SER A 26 -17.84 -13.01 9.26
C SER A 26 -17.83 -13.79 7.94
N THR A 27 -18.06 -15.09 8.03
CA THR A 27 -18.11 -16.01 6.89
C THR A 27 -19.35 -15.78 6.04
N THR A 28 -19.21 -15.46 4.74
CA THR A 28 -19.84 -16.18 3.61
C THR A 28 -19.52 -15.62 2.21
N THR A 29 -19.59 -16.54 1.25
CA THR A 29 -19.54 -16.45 -0.23
C THR A 29 -19.99 -15.17 -0.94
N TRP A 30 -19.19 -14.71 -1.91
CA TRP A 30 -19.52 -14.24 -3.29
C TRP A 30 -18.18 -13.93 -4.00
N SER A 31 -17.76 -14.54 -5.12
CA SER A 31 -18.29 -14.64 -6.50
C SER A 31 -17.91 -13.48 -7.44
N GLN A 32 -16.87 -13.70 -8.27
CA GLN A 32 -16.63 -13.20 -9.64
C GLN A 32 -16.83 -11.69 -9.93
N SER A 33 -15.87 -10.93 -10.49
CA SER A 33 -14.93 -11.34 -11.56
C SER A 33 -13.83 -10.30 -11.89
N THR A 34 -12.63 -10.80 -12.23
CA THR A 34 -11.53 -10.11 -12.99
C THR A 34 -10.88 -8.88 -12.29
N ASN A 35 -9.84 -8.17 -12.78
CA ASN A 35 -9.15 -8.15 -14.09
C ASN A 35 -7.64 -7.80 -13.94
N THR A 36 -6.83 -8.29 -14.88
CA THR A 36 -5.75 -7.64 -15.66
C THR A 36 -4.70 -6.74 -14.98
N ASN A 37 -3.45 -7.17 -15.10
CA ASN A 37 -2.23 -6.36 -14.98
C ASN A 37 -2.03 -5.41 -16.19
N VAL A 38 -1.20 -4.38 -16.01
CA VAL A 38 -0.96 -3.30 -17.00
C VAL A 38 0.38 -3.43 -17.76
N GLY A 39 1.38 -4.13 -17.22
CA GLY A 39 2.67 -4.36 -17.88
C GLY A 39 2.59 -5.36 -19.06
N GLY A 40 3.10 -4.99 -20.23
CA GLY A 40 3.13 -5.84 -21.43
C GLY A 40 1.81 -5.88 -22.21
N THR A 41 0.90 -4.93 -22.00
CA THR A 41 -0.41 -4.91 -22.67
C THR A 41 -0.28 -4.45 -24.13
N TYR A 42 0.61 -3.49 -24.42
CA TYR A 42 0.70 -2.87 -25.74
C TYR A 42 1.41 -3.77 -26.74
N SER A 43 2.57 -4.31 -26.37
CA SER A 43 3.31 -5.27 -27.20
C SER A 43 2.46 -6.48 -27.60
N LYS A 44 1.77 -7.12 -26.65
CA LYS A 44 0.89 -8.28 -26.93
C LYS A 44 -0.30 -7.96 -27.83
N ILE A 45 -0.86 -6.75 -27.76
CA ILE A 45 -1.94 -6.32 -28.66
C ILE A 45 -1.39 -6.08 -30.07
N LEU A 46 -0.23 -5.43 -30.19
CA LEU A 46 0.38 -5.13 -31.48
C LEU A 46 0.83 -6.42 -32.19
N LEU A 47 1.48 -7.36 -31.48
CA LEU A 47 1.85 -8.67 -32.03
C LEU A 47 0.64 -9.43 -32.58
N LYS A 48 -0.44 -9.57 -31.80
CA LYS A 48 -1.69 -10.21 -32.24
C LYS A 48 -2.42 -9.48 -33.36
N THR A 49 -2.03 -8.24 -33.64
CA THR A 49 -2.55 -7.45 -34.75
C THR A 49 -1.70 -7.69 -36.01
N ILE A 50 -0.36 -7.70 -35.87
CA ILE A 50 0.59 -8.13 -36.91
C ILE A 50 0.24 -9.54 -37.41
N GLU A 51 0.10 -10.52 -36.50
CA GLU A 51 -0.29 -11.90 -36.82
C GLU A 51 -1.58 -11.97 -37.64
N LYS A 52 -2.55 -11.07 -37.38
CA LYS A 52 -3.83 -11.05 -38.10
C LYS A 52 -3.72 -10.38 -39.47
N CYS A 53 -3.00 -9.28 -39.57
CA CYS A 53 -2.74 -8.64 -40.86
C CYS A 53 -1.93 -9.58 -41.77
N GLU A 54 -0.92 -10.27 -41.24
CA GLU A 54 -0.13 -11.25 -41.99
C GLU A 54 -0.97 -12.44 -42.46
N ASN A 55 -1.82 -13.00 -41.59
CA ASN A 55 -2.72 -14.09 -41.98
C ASN A 55 -3.80 -13.66 -42.99
N LEU A 56 -4.25 -12.40 -42.94
CA LEU A 56 -5.16 -11.85 -43.96
C LEU A 56 -4.45 -11.72 -45.31
N LEU A 57 -3.26 -11.12 -45.36
CA LEU A 57 -2.44 -11.00 -46.57
C LEU A 57 -2.18 -12.35 -47.24
N LYS A 58 -1.73 -13.35 -46.47
CA LYS A 58 -1.47 -14.71 -46.98
C LYS A 58 -2.74 -15.41 -47.46
N ARG A 59 -3.88 -15.19 -46.81
CA ARG A 59 -5.17 -15.78 -47.22
C ARG A 59 -5.71 -15.17 -48.51
N ILE A 60 -5.43 -13.89 -48.73
CA ILE A 60 -5.90 -13.10 -49.87
C ILE A 60 -4.94 -13.22 -51.07
N GLY A 61 -3.72 -13.73 -50.86
CA GLY A 61 -2.75 -13.97 -51.94
C GLY A 61 -2.00 -12.70 -52.40
N VAL A 62 -1.98 -11.66 -51.58
CA VAL A 62 -1.28 -10.40 -51.90
C VAL A 62 0.23 -10.66 -52.07
N PRO A 63 0.87 -10.26 -53.19
CA PRO A 63 2.30 -10.47 -53.44
C PRO A 63 3.21 -9.90 -52.36
N GLU A 64 4.25 -10.63 -51.92
CA GLU A 64 5.09 -10.24 -50.77
C GLU A 64 5.91 -8.94 -50.96
N ASP A 65 6.02 -8.43 -52.18
CA ASP A 65 6.65 -7.16 -52.55
C ASP A 65 5.69 -5.95 -52.57
N SER A 66 4.40 -6.18 -52.29
CA SER A 66 3.36 -5.15 -52.36
C SER A 66 3.55 -4.02 -51.34
N LYS A 67 2.71 -2.97 -51.47
CA LYS A 67 2.68 -1.85 -50.53
C LYS A 67 2.22 -2.30 -49.13
N GLU A 68 1.30 -3.25 -49.08
CA GLU A 68 0.67 -3.80 -47.88
C GLU A 68 1.68 -4.61 -47.06
N TRP A 69 2.48 -5.46 -47.71
CA TRP A 69 3.55 -6.21 -47.04
C TRP A 69 4.66 -5.31 -46.51
N ARG A 70 5.04 -4.27 -47.25
CA ARG A 70 5.95 -3.23 -46.75
C ARG A 70 5.40 -2.55 -45.48
N MET A 71 4.11 -2.19 -45.48
CA MET A 71 3.47 -1.59 -44.31
C MET A 71 3.34 -2.57 -43.12
N LEU A 72 3.18 -3.87 -43.35
CA LEU A 72 3.27 -4.90 -42.30
C LEU A 72 4.65 -4.91 -41.64
N ASN A 73 5.72 -4.79 -42.42
CA ASN A 73 7.08 -4.78 -41.90
C ASN A 73 7.38 -3.50 -41.09
N GLU A 74 6.88 -2.33 -41.50
CA GLU A 74 6.95 -1.12 -40.67
C GLU A 74 6.26 -1.29 -39.30
N ILE A 75 5.14 -2.02 -39.24
CA ILE A 75 4.45 -2.32 -37.97
C ILE A 75 5.27 -3.31 -37.12
N LYS A 76 5.99 -4.26 -37.73
CA LYS A 76 6.94 -5.16 -37.04
C LYS A 76 8.12 -4.38 -36.44
N ASP A 77 8.64 -3.38 -37.14
CA ASP A 77 9.70 -2.50 -36.62
C ASP A 77 9.22 -1.64 -35.43
N LEU A 78 7.99 -1.12 -35.51
CA LEU A 78 7.36 -0.41 -34.39
C LEU A 78 7.13 -1.35 -33.19
N TYR A 79 6.81 -2.63 -33.43
CA TYR A 79 6.69 -3.63 -32.37
C TYR A 79 8.05 -3.93 -31.68
N ALA A 80 9.16 -4.00 -32.42
CA ALA A 80 10.49 -4.13 -31.83
C ALA A 80 10.83 -2.95 -30.91
N LYS A 81 10.63 -1.71 -31.39
CA LYS A 81 10.82 -0.47 -30.61
C LYS A 81 9.90 -0.39 -29.39
N LEU A 82 8.68 -0.94 -29.48
CA LEU A 82 7.72 -1.01 -28.38
C LEU A 82 8.19 -1.95 -27.26
N ILE A 83 8.75 -3.12 -27.59
CA ILE A 83 9.34 -4.03 -26.61
C ILE A 83 10.49 -3.35 -25.86
N GLU A 84 11.35 -2.61 -26.58
CA GLU A 84 12.49 -1.90 -25.99
C GLU A 84 12.04 -0.80 -25.04
N ALA A 85 11.03 0.00 -25.42
CA ALA A 85 10.44 1.00 -24.53
C ALA A 85 9.74 0.40 -23.29
N GLU A 86 9.02 -0.72 -23.45
CA GLU A 86 8.42 -1.44 -22.31
C GLU A 86 9.49 -2.04 -21.36
N LYS A 87 10.59 -2.58 -21.89
CA LYS A 87 11.74 -3.07 -21.09
C LYS A 87 12.42 -1.95 -20.30
N ASN A 88 12.55 -0.77 -20.91
CA ASN A 88 13.18 0.39 -20.29
C ASN A 88 12.24 1.17 -19.33
N ASN A 89 11.03 0.65 -19.08
CA ASN A 89 9.97 1.31 -18.29
C ASN A 89 9.55 2.70 -18.82
N ASP A 90 9.83 3.03 -20.08
CA ASP A 90 9.36 4.26 -20.71
C ASP A 90 7.94 4.08 -21.28
N TYR A 91 6.97 4.12 -20.36
CA TYR A 91 5.56 3.98 -20.68
C TYR A 91 4.98 5.14 -21.51
N VAL A 92 5.67 6.29 -21.60
CA VAL A 92 5.25 7.42 -22.43
C VAL A 92 5.60 7.14 -23.89
N SER A 93 6.85 6.76 -24.17
CA SER A 93 7.30 6.37 -25.50
C SER A 93 6.61 5.08 -25.98
N ALA A 94 6.49 4.07 -25.11
CA ALA A 94 5.76 2.84 -25.44
C ALA A 94 4.32 3.13 -25.88
N ARG A 95 3.61 4.02 -25.19
CA ARG A 95 2.25 4.42 -25.56
C ARG A 95 2.18 5.16 -26.91
N LYS A 96 3.19 5.97 -27.24
CA LYS A 96 3.29 6.67 -28.54
C LYS A 96 3.50 5.67 -29.68
N ILE A 97 4.52 4.82 -29.55
CA ILE A 97 4.87 3.78 -30.54
C ILE A 97 3.70 2.81 -30.76
N PHE A 98 3.02 2.40 -29.69
CA PHE A 98 1.82 1.56 -29.79
C PHE A 98 0.68 2.21 -30.57
N ARG A 99 0.42 3.52 -30.37
CA ARG A 99 -0.61 4.24 -31.13
C ARG A 99 -0.27 4.23 -32.62
N GLU A 100 0.96 4.56 -32.96
CA GLU A 100 1.46 4.61 -34.34
C GLU A 100 1.36 3.24 -35.04
N GLY A 101 1.82 2.17 -34.38
CA GLY A 101 1.71 0.81 -34.91
C GLY A 101 0.26 0.35 -35.09
N MET A 102 -0.65 0.73 -34.18
CA MET A 102 -2.07 0.42 -34.30
C MET A 102 -2.81 1.28 -35.33
N GLU A 103 -2.30 2.46 -35.68
CA GLU A 103 -2.82 3.31 -36.75
C GLU A 103 -2.40 2.74 -38.12
N LYS A 104 -1.11 2.46 -38.32
CA LYS A 104 -0.62 1.73 -39.50
C LYS A 104 -1.29 0.37 -39.67
N ALA A 105 -1.55 -0.38 -38.60
CA ALA A 105 -2.27 -1.66 -38.70
C ALA A 105 -3.74 -1.52 -39.15
N ARG A 106 -4.41 -0.40 -38.83
CA ARG A 106 -5.76 -0.11 -39.36
C ARG A 106 -5.71 0.30 -40.82
N GLU A 107 -4.73 1.10 -41.20
CA GLU A 107 -4.49 1.48 -42.59
C GLU A 107 -4.17 0.25 -43.44
N LEU A 108 -3.34 -0.66 -42.91
CA LEU A 108 -3.03 -1.94 -43.54
C LEU A 108 -4.28 -2.81 -43.66
N THR A 109 -5.10 -2.91 -42.62
CA THR A 109 -6.38 -3.64 -42.69
C THR A 109 -7.30 -3.03 -43.76
N ARG A 110 -7.33 -1.70 -43.92
CA ARG A 110 -8.07 -1.03 -45.00
C ARG A 110 -7.52 -1.39 -46.37
N LEU A 111 -6.21 -1.25 -46.62
CA LEU A 111 -5.59 -1.61 -47.90
C LEU A 111 -5.84 -3.08 -48.26
N ILE A 112 -5.69 -4.00 -47.30
CA ILE A 112 -6.00 -5.43 -47.47
C ILE A 112 -7.47 -5.65 -47.89
N THR A 113 -8.39 -4.82 -47.41
CA THR A 113 -9.82 -4.87 -47.79
C THR A 113 -10.12 -4.06 -49.06
N LEU A 114 -9.09 -3.67 -49.83
CA LEU A 114 -9.18 -2.90 -51.08
C LEU A 114 -8.34 -3.48 -52.24
N THR A 115 -7.40 -4.39 -51.96
CA THR A 115 -6.44 -4.94 -52.93
C THR A 115 -6.57 -6.46 -53.10
N GLY A 116 -7.68 -7.06 -52.67
CA GLY A 116 -7.71 -8.47 -52.31
C GLY A 116 -8.53 -9.41 -53.20
N GLU A 117 -9.58 -8.92 -53.83
CA GLU A 117 -10.51 -9.75 -54.60
C GLU A 117 -10.65 -9.15 -56.00
N GLU A 118 -10.55 -10.01 -57.03
CA GLU A 118 -10.96 -9.67 -58.40
C GLU A 118 -12.49 -9.46 -58.48
N ASP A 119 -13.22 -9.85 -57.42
CA ASP A 119 -14.63 -9.60 -57.21
C ASP A 119 -14.84 -8.48 -56.18
N HIS A 120 -15.21 -7.29 -56.67
CA HIS A 120 -15.50 -6.13 -55.83
C HIS A 120 -16.77 -6.29 -54.96
N VAL A 121 -17.66 -7.25 -55.27
CA VAL A 121 -18.89 -7.53 -54.51
C VAL A 121 -18.56 -8.20 -53.18
N GLU A 122 -17.75 -9.28 -53.18
CA GLU A 122 -17.33 -9.97 -51.94
C GLU A 122 -16.61 -9.01 -50.99
N GLN A 123 -15.79 -8.11 -51.54
CA GLN A 123 -15.01 -7.13 -50.81
C GLN A 123 -15.92 -6.13 -50.07
N LEU A 124 -16.91 -5.57 -50.78
CA LEU A 124 -17.87 -4.62 -50.21
C LEU A 124 -18.81 -5.30 -49.21
N GLU A 125 -19.24 -6.55 -49.45
CA GLU A 125 -19.95 -7.34 -48.44
C GLU A 125 -19.13 -7.50 -47.15
N HIS A 126 -17.82 -7.71 -47.25
CA HIS A 126 -16.96 -7.86 -46.08
C HIS A 126 -16.89 -6.56 -45.27
N ILE A 127 -16.77 -5.42 -45.96
CA ILE A 127 -16.80 -4.07 -45.38
C ILE A 127 -18.13 -3.82 -44.66
N ILE A 128 -19.27 -4.07 -45.33
CA ILE A 128 -20.61 -3.91 -44.76
C ILE A 128 -20.75 -4.76 -43.49
N ARG A 129 -20.39 -6.05 -43.52
CA ARG A 129 -20.42 -6.94 -42.35
C ARG A 129 -19.55 -6.44 -41.18
N ILE A 130 -18.42 -5.77 -41.45
CA ILE A 130 -17.61 -5.12 -40.41
C ILE A 130 -18.31 -3.88 -39.84
N LEU A 131 -18.91 -3.05 -40.69
CA LEU A 131 -19.58 -1.81 -40.31
C LEU A 131 -20.88 -2.07 -39.54
N GLU A 132 -21.74 -2.97 -40.01
CA GLU A 132 -22.93 -3.44 -39.27
C GLU A 132 -22.57 -3.91 -37.87
N LYS A 133 -21.50 -4.70 -37.77
CA LYS A 133 -20.98 -5.15 -36.48
C LYS A 133 -20.49 -3.96 -35.67
N ALA A 134 -19.76 -3.00 -36.24
CA ALA A 134 -19.30 -1.81 -35.54
C ALA A 134 -20.46 -0.93 -35.02
N ILE A 135 -21.52 -0.72 -35.80
CA ILE A 135 -22.72 0.03 -35.39
C ILE A 135 -23.47 -0.70 -34.28
N ASN A 136 -23.83 -1.97 -34.48
CA ASN A 136 -24.43 -2.83 -33.44
C ASN A 136 -23.56 -2.92 -32.17
N ASN A 137 -22.26 -2.71 -32.30
CA ASN A 137 -21.32 -2.67 -31.18
C ASN A 137 -21.40 -1.36 -30.40
N THR A 138 -21.69 -0.24 -31.07
CA THR A 138 -21.90 1.08 -30.48
C THR A 138 -23.30 1.24 -29.89
N GLN A 139 -24.36 0.72 -30.55
CA GLN A 139 -25.73 0.76 -30.00
C GLN A 139 -25.83 -0.01 -28.66
N LYS A 140 -25.20 -1.19 -28.59
CA LYS A 140 -25.06 -1.96 -27.34
C LYS A 140 -24.16 -1.29 -26.30
N LEU A 141 -23.37 -0.28 -26.67
CA LEU A 141 -22.57 0.52 -25.75
C LEU A 141 -23.42 1.66 -25.16
N ILE A 142 -24.18 2.39 -26.00
CA ILE A 142 -25.13 3.42 -25.57
C ILE A 142 -26.12 2.85 -24.53
N ASN A 143 -26.82 1.77 -24.89
CA ASN A 143 -27.83 1.17 -24.01
C ASN A 143 -27.23 0.71 -22.67
N LYS A 144 -26.01 0.13 -22.66
CA LYS A 144 -25.34 -0.27 -21.42
C LYS A 144 -24.87 0.91 -20.57
N SER A 145 -24.49 2.03 -21.17
CA SER A 145 -24.16 3.24 -20.43
C SER A 145 -25.41 3.86 -19.79
N LEU A 146 -26.55 3.80 -20.48
CA LEU A 146 -27.85 4.24 -19.95
C LEU A 146 -28.32 3.32 -18.81
N GLU A 147 -28.35 2.00 -19.01
CA GLU A 147 -28.66 0.97 -17.98
C GLU A 147 -27.82 1.08 -16.70
N LYS A 148 -26.64 1.71 -16.77
CA LYS A 148 -25.72 1.91 -15.64
C LYS A 148 -25.72 3.33 -15.08
N ASN A 149 -26.64 4.18 -15.52
CA ASN A 149 -26.75 5.59 -15.16
C ASN A 149 -25.42 6.34 -15.34
N ILE A 150 -24.71 6.05 -16.43
CA ILE A 150 -23.47 6.72 -16.83
C ILE A 150 -23.78 7.89 -17.77
N ILE A 151 -24.79 7.74 -18.62
CA ILE A 151 -25.40 8.79 -19.43
C ILE A 151 -26.88 8.89 -19.08
N ASN A 152 -27.48 10.07 -19.27
CA ASN A 152 -28.92 10.26 -19.11
C ASN A 152 -29.67 9.95 -20.42
N ASP A 153 -31.01 9.89 -20.36
CA ASP A 153 -31.85 9.60 -21.53
C ASP A 153 -31.63 10.62 -22.66
N THR A 154 -31.49 11.91 -22.34
CA THR A 154 -31.25 12.98 -23.32
C THR A 154 -29.99 12.76 -24.15
N LEU A 155 -28.86 12.44 -23.50
CA LEU A 155 -27.60 12.16 -24.18
C LEU A 155 -27.61 10.80 -24.87
N ALA A 156 -28.27 9.80 -24.30
CA ALA A 156 -28.44 8.50 -24.96
C ALA A 156 -29.20 8.65 -26.29
N GLU A 157 -30.22 9.50 -26.32
CA GLU A 157 -31.01 9.77 -27.52
C GLU A 157 -30.23 10.57 -28.57
N GLN A 158 -29.50 11.62 -28.16
CA GLN A 158 -28.57 12.34 -29.06
C GLN A 158 -27.53 11.40 -29.69
N LEU A 159 -26.97 10.48 -28.90
CA LEU A 159 -25.98 9.50 -29.40
C LEU A 159 -26.60 8.43 -30.31
N ARG A 160 -27.90 8.13 -30.19
CA ARG A 160 -28.63 7.29 -31.14
C ARG A 160 -28.87 8.01 -32.46
N GLN A 161 -29.34 9.25 -32.42
CA GLN A 161 -29.56 10.08 -33.61
C GLN A 161 -28.27 10.32 -34.40
N GLU A 162 -27.13 10.52 -33.72
CA GLU A 162 -25.82 10.54 -34.39
C GLU A 162 -25.45 9.18 -35.01
N LEU A 163 -25.75 8.07 -34.33
CA LEU A 163 -25.48 6.73 -34.88
C LEU A 163 -26.44 6.34 -36.02
N GLU A 164 -27.66 6.88 -36.07
CA GLU A 164 -28.61 6.69 -37.18
C GLU A 164 -28.07 7.26 -38.50
N LYS A 165 -27.30 8.36 -38.46
CA LYS A 165 -26.58 8.86 -39.66
C LYS A 165 -25.59 7.85 -40.21
N ALA A 166 -24.94 7.07 -39.33
CA ALA A 166 -24.05 5.98 -39.74
C ALA A 166 -24.81 4.72 -40.20
N ILE A 167 -26.07 4.55 -39.78
CA ILE A 167 -26.96 3.49 -40.31
C ILE A 167 -27.40 3.87 -41.72
N ALA A 168 -27.88 5.09 -41.94
CA ALA A 168 -28.27 5.59 -43.27
C ALA A 168 -27.14 5.42 -44.30
N LYS A 169 -25.92 5.90 -44.00
CA LYS A 169 -24.76 5.71 -44.89
C LYS A 169 -24.32 4.25 -45.07
N LEU A 170 -24.64 3.37 -44.13
CA LEU A 170 -24.40 1.94 -44.29
C LEU A 170 -25.45 1.28 -45.20
N ASP A 171 -26.69 1.78 -45.18
CA ASP A 171 -27.74 1.31 -46.06
C ASP A 171 -27.53 1.85 -47.50
N GLU A 172 -27.03 3.09 -47.67
CA GLU A 172 -26.49 3.60 -48.95
C GLU A 172 -25.43 2.64 -49.54
N LEU A 173 -24.46 2.17 -48.73
CA LEU A 173 -23.46 1.18 -49.17
C LEU A 173 -24.06 -0.18 -49.53
N LYS A 174 -25.21 -0.57 -48.97
CA LYS A 174 -25.91 -1.81 -49.33
C LYS A 174 -26.67 -1.66 -50.64
N GLU A 175 -27.33 -0.53 -50.85
CA GLU A 175 -27.98 -0.22 -52.13
C GLU A 175 -26.94 -0.25 -53.26
N TYR A 176 -25.80 0.42 -53.06
CA TYR A 176 -24.66 0.38 -53.98
C TYR A 176 -24.08 -1.04 -54.21
N LEU A 177 -24.08 -1.91 -53.19
CA LEU A 177 -23.69 -3.33 -53.33
C LEU A 177 -24.67 -4.11 -54.23
N GLU A 178 -25.98 -3.89 -54.09
CA GLU A 178 -26.97 -4.57 -54.94
C GLU A 178 -26.94 -4.03 -56.38
N GLU A 179 -26.73 -2.72 -56.58
CA GLU A 179 -26.50 -2.13 -57.92
C GLU A 179 -25.27 -2.75 -58.61
N LEU A 180 -24.16 -2.93 -57.87
CA LEU A 180 -22.95 -3.60 -58.37
C LEU A 180 -23.23 -5.06 -58.78
N ARG A 181 -23.98 -5.82 -57.96
CA ARG A 181 -24.38 -7.21 -58.29
C ARG A 181 -25.25 -7.29 -59.54
N ASN A 182 -26.11 -6.29 -59.76
CA ASN A 182 -26.97 -6.22 -60.94
C ASN A 182 -26.24 -5.74 -62.19
N ASN A 183 -24.99 -5.27 -62.08
CA ASN A 183 -24.24 -4.52 -63.10
C ASN A 183 -24.94 -3.21 -63.52
N GLU A 184 -25.66 -2.59 -62.59
CA GLU A 184 -26.36 -1.30 -62.79
C GLU A 184 -25.43 -0.10 -62.51
N THR A 185 -24.29 -0.33 -61.86
CA THR A 185 -23.25 0.67 -61.57
C THR A 185 -21.85 0.06 -61.70
N GLU A 186 -20.83 0.90 -61.90
CA GLU A 186 -19.41 0.48 -61.91
C GLU A 186 -18.76 0.69 -60.53
N TRP A 187 -17.66 -0.02 -60.27
CA TRP A 187 -16.92 0.08 -59.01
C TRP A 187 -16.20 1.43 -58.86
N ASP A 188 -16.64 2.22 -57.89
CA ASP A 188 -16.07 3.49 -57.47
C ASP A 188 -15.34 3.31 -56.13
N PRO A 189 -14.00 3.16 -56.15
CA PRO A 189 -13.21 3.03 -54.93
C PRO A 189 -13.15 4.34 -54.13
N GLU A 190 -13.41 5.51 -54.71
CA GLU A 190 -13.40 6.79 -53.99
C GLU A 190 -14.68 6.94 -53.15
N TYR A 191 -15.85 6.72 -53.76
CA TYR A 191 -17.14 6.66 -53.07
C TYR A 191 -17.14 5.67 -51.90
N VAL A 192 -16.73 4.41 -52.14
CA VAL A 192 -16.68 3.39 -51.08
C VAL A 192 -15.73 3.81 -49.96
N ASN A 193 -14.55 4.37 -50.27
CA ASN A 193 -13.60 4.80 -49.24
C ASN A 193 -14.08 6.02 -48.44
N GLU A 194 -14.80 6.95 -49.06
CA GLU A 194 -15.36 8.13 -48.39
C GLU A 194 -16.48 7.71 -47.44
N THR A 195 -17.51 7.00 -47.92
CA THR A 195 -18.66 6.58 -47.11
C THR A 195 -18.23 5.69 -45.94
N VAL A 196 -17.29 4.75 -46.17
CA VAL A 196 -16.68 3.94 -45.09
C VAL A 196 -15.92 4.81 -44.07
N ARG A 197 -15.21 5.86 -44.51
CA ARG A 197 -14.47 6.78 -43.64
C ARG A 197 -15.42 7.60 -42.75
N GLU A 198 -16.52 8.10 -43.30
CA GLU A 198 -17.54 8.85 -42.57
C GLU A 198 -18.25 8.01 -41.52
N ILE A 199 -18.73 6.81 -41.87
CA ILE A 199 -19.33 5.85 -40.93
C ILE A 199 -18.37 5.56 -39.78
N TRP A 200 -17.08 5.35 -40.07
CA TRP A 200 -16.06 5.16 -39.05
C TRP A 200 -15.81 6.40 -38.18
N SER A 201 -15.95 7.61 -38.72
CA SER A 201 -15.83 8.85 -37.95
C SER A 201 -16.99 9.00 -36.97
N ILE A 202 -18.23 8.86 -37.43
CA ILE A 202 -19.44 8.91 -36.59
C ILE A 202 -19.33 7.87 -35.45
N ILE A 203 -19.00 6.62 -35.78
CA ILE A 203 -18.79 5.55 -34.80
C ILE A 203 -17.68 5.89 -33.78
N LYS A 204 -16.62 6.57 -34.21
CA LYS A 204 -15.51 6.99 -33.35
C LYS A 204 -15.92 8.13 -32.42
N ASP A 205 -16.65 9.12 -32.92
CA ASP A 205 -17.08 10.28 -32.15
C ASP A 205 -18.14 9.89 -31.10
N VAL A 206 -19.17 9.11 -31.47
CA VAL A 206 -20.14 8.55 -30.52
C VAL A 206 -19.45 7.75 -29.41
N ARG A 207 -18.46 6.92 -29.75
CA ARG A 207 -17.69 6.15 -28.76
C ARG A 207 -16.77 7.02 -27.90
N ARG A 208 -16.24 8.14 -28.43
CA ARG A 208 -15.45 9.11 -27.65
C ARG A 208 -16.32 9.73 -26.57
N THR A 209 -17.49 10.28 -26.94
CA THR A 209 -18.41 10.92 -25.98
C THR A 209 -18.81 9.95 -24.88
N ILE A 210 -19.18 8.70 -25.23
CA ILE A 210 -19.50 7.69 -24.22
C ILE A 210 -18.30 7.41 -23.32
N PHE A 211 -17.07 7.31 -23.85
CA PHE A 211 -15.86 7.08 -23.06
C PHE A 211 -15.53 8.25 -22.11
N GLU A 212 -15.83 9.48 -22.50
CA GLU A 212 -15.63 10.67 -21.69
C GLU A 212 -16.61 10.71 -20.49
N GLU A 213 -17.90 10.47 -20.71
CA GLU A 213 -18.88 10.34 -19.61
C GLU A 213 -18.58 9.15 -18.69
N VAL A 214 -18.19 8.02 -19.29
CA VAL A 214 -17.66 6.84 -18.60
C VAL A 214 -16.46 7.19 -17.69
N SER A 215 -15.55 8.06 -18.14
CA SER A 215 -14.40 8.50 -17.36
C SER A 215 -14.81 9.44 -16.24
N LYS A 216 -15.72 10.39 -16.48
CA LYS A 216 -16.28 11.28 -15.44
C LYS A 216 -16.95 10.46 -14.34
N ALA A 217 -17.83 9.53 -14.70
CA ALA A 217 -18.56 8.67 -13.76
C ALA A 217 -17.66 7.78 -12.88
N ILE A 218 -16.50 7.31 -13.37
CA ILE A 218 -15.49 6.71 -12.47
C ILE A 218 -14.92 7.79 -11.54
N THR A 219 -14.45 8.91 -12.11
CA THR A 219 -13.71 9.95 -11.40
C THR A 219 -14.50 10.44 -10.19
N ASP A 220 -15.81 10.67 -10.35
CA ASP A 220 -16.65 11.17 -9.27
C ASP A 220 -16.92 10.12 -8.19
N ARG A 221 -17.16 8.85 -8.56
CA ARG A 221 -17.26 7.73 -7.58
C ARG A 221 -15.95 7.49 -6.84
N LEU A 222 -14.80 7.68 -7.49
CA LEU A 222 -13.48 7.64 -6.84
C LEU A 222 -13.29 8.84 -5.90
N ARG A 223 -13.77 10.04 -6.24
CA ARG A 223 -13.73 11.21 -5.36
C ARG A 223 -14.59 11.00 -4.11
N GLU A 224 -15.81 10.47 -4.25
CA GLU A 224 -16.67 10.12 -3.11
C GLU A 224 -15.96 9.16 -2.14
N LYS A 225 -15.38 8.09 -2.67
CA LYS A 225 -14.70 7.07 -1.85
C LYS A 225 -13.33 7.51 -1.34
N ALA A 226 -12.65 8.43 -2.03
CA ALA A 226 -11.50 9.14 -1.48
C ALA A 226 -11.88 10.06 -0.32
N LYS A 227 -13.03 10.77 -0.38
CA LYS A 227 -13.55 11.55 0.75
C LYS A 227 -13.91 10.66 1.95
N GLU A 228 -14.55 9.52 1.72
CA GLU A 228 -14.79 8.52 2.78
C GLU A 228 -13.47 8.06 3.42
N LEU A 229 -12.45 7.72 2.60
CA LEU A 229 -11.14 7.30 3.09
C LEU A 229 -10.42 8.43 3.85
N ILE A 230 -10.49 9.68 3.38
CA ILE A 230 -9.94 10.85 4.07
C ILE A 230 -10.55 10.93 5.48
N ASN A 231 -11.87 10.90 5.62
CA ASN A 231 -12.54 10.99 6.92
C ASN A 231 -12.10 9.85 7.89
N ILE A 232 -11.93 8.63 7.38
CA ILE A 232 -11.47 7.49 8.16
C ILE A 232 -9.99 7.64 8.56
N ALA A 233 -9.16 8.13 7.64
CA ALA A 233 -7.73 8.36 7.86
C ALA A 233 -7.48 9.51 8.83
N GLU A 234 -8.27 10.58 8.77
CA GLU A 234 -8.24 11.71 9.73
C GLU A 234 -8.66 11.27 11.13
N LYS A 235 -9.68 10.42 11.26
CA LYS A 235 -10.04 9.84 12.56
C LYS A 235 -8.88 9.01 13.14
N PHE A 236 -8.27 8.15 12.32
CA PHE A 236 -7.11 7.35 12.74
C PHE A 236 -5.89 8.23 13.07
N LEU A 237 -5.66 9.33 12.35
CA LEU A 237 -4.64 10.33 12.66
C LEU A 237 -4.88 11.01 14.02
N SER A 238 -6.14 11.34 14.34
CA SER A 238 -6.52 11.86 15.66
C SER A 238 -6.29 10.84 16.77
N GLU A 239 -6.61 9.56 16.53
CA GLU A 239 -6.32 8.46 17.46
C GLU A 239 -4.81 8.21 17.67
N LEU A 240 -3.96 8.49 16.67
CA LEU A 240 -2.51 8.49 16.82
C LEU A 240 -2.03 9.66 17.69
N ARG A 241 -2.48 10.89 17.41
CA ARG A 241 -2.08 12.08 18.18
C ARG A 241 -2.48 11.99 19.66
N MET A 242 -3.71 11.54 19.96
CA MET A 242 -4.12 11.28 21.35
C MET A 242 -3.22 10.27 22.09
N LYS A 243 -2.66 9.28 21.37
CA LYS A 243 -1.70 8.32 21.95
C LYS A 243 -0.32 8.94 22.12
N GLU A 244 0.13 9.75 21.17
CA GLU A 244 1.36 10.54 21.29
C GLU A 244 1.34 11.40 22.55
N ASP A 245 0.29 12.23 22.71
CA ASP A 245 0.10 13.11 23.86
C ASP A 245 0.14 12.32 25.18
N PHE A 246 -0.60 11.21 25.26
CA PHE A 246 -0.60 10.31 26.43
C PHE A 246 0.80 9.80 26.78
N PHE A 247 1.62 9.38 25.81
CA PHE A 247 2.98 8.93 26.09
C PHE A 247 3.93 10.08 26.43
N ARG A 248 3.71 11.27 25.84
CA ARG A 248 4.46 12.50 26.15
C ARG A 248 4.19 12.96 27.60
N GLU A 249 2.94 12.90 28.08
CA GLU A 249 2.56 13.14 29.48
C GLU A 249 3.25 12.18 30.48
N LYS A 250 3.50 10.94 30.07
CA LYS A 250 4.22 9.94 30.89
C LYS A 250 5.75 10.05 30.80
N ASN A 251 6.29 11.07 30.14
CA ASN A 251 7.71 11.24 29.79
C ASN A 251 8.31 10.10 28.94
N LEU A 252 7.47 9.30 28.27
CA LEU A 252 7.87 8.22 27.37
C LEU A 252 8.18 8.80 25.97
N THR A 253 9.11 9.76 25.93
CA THR A 253 9.36 10.64 24.76
C THR A 253 9.68 9.87 23.49
N ARG A 254 10.61 8.90 23.53
CA ARG A 254 10.95 8.06 22.35
C ARG A 254 9.77 7.27 21.78
N ILE A 255 8.77 6.97 22.59
CA ILE A 255 7.55 6.27 22.17
C ILE A 255 6.61 7.28 21.49
N ALA A 256 6.44 8.46 22.07
CA ALA A 256 5.71 9.57 21.46
C ALA A 256 6.31 9.95 20.09
N ASP A 257 7.63 10.16 20.00
CA ASP A 257 8.32 10.56 18.76
C ASP A 257 8.14 9.53 17.62
N LYS A 258 8.03 8.23 17.94
CA LYS A 258 7.69 7.18 16.96
C LYS A 258 6.26 7.30 16.46
N ILE A 259 5.31 7.65 17.32
CA ILE A 259 3.90 7.83 16.97
C ILE A 259 3.72 9.11 16.14
N ASP A 260 4.39 10.21 16.51
CA ASP A 260 4.44 11.44 15.70
C ASP A 260 4.98 11.15 14.30
N ALA A 261 6.11 10.46 14.17
CA ALA A 261 6.66 10.08 12.86
C ALA A 261 5.67 9.26 12.00
N MET A 262 4.84 8.41 12.62
CA MET A 262 3.75 7.71 11.94
C MET A 262 2.58 8.65 11.57
N ALA A 263 2.17 9.51 12.49
CA ALA A 263 1.09 10.48 12.31
C ALA A 263 1.43 11.48 11.19
N THR A 264 2.60 12.11 11.25
CA THR A 264 3.16 13.00 10.23
C THR A 264 3.24 12.32 8.86
N ARG A 265 3.64 11.04 8.79
CA ARG A 265 3.63 10.29 7.51
C ARG A 265 2.21 10.10 6.96
N LEU A 266 1.25 9.77 7.82
CA LEU A 266 -0.15 9.58 7.42
C LEU A 266 -0.78 10.91 6.96
N GLU A 267 -0.56 11.99 7.71
CA GLU A 267 -1.04 13.33 7.40
C GLU A 267 -0.56 13.81 6.03
N ASN A 268 0.70 13.57 5.69
CA ASN A 268 1.25 13.89 4.37
C ASN A 268 0.52 13.15 3.22
N GLU A 269 0.24 11.86 3.37
CA GLU A 269 -0.50 11.09 2.34
C GLU A 269 -1.99 11.49 2.28
N ILE A 270 -2.63 11.82 3.41
CA ILE A 270 -3.99 12.40 3.46
C ILE A 270 -4.02 13.72 2.69
N ASN A 271 -3.08 14.62 2.95
CA ASN A 271 -3.03 15.93 2.32
C ASN A 271 -2.79 15.84 0.80
N MET A 272 -1.95 14.90 0.35
CA MET A 272 -1.83 14.60 -1.09
C MET A 272 -3.15 14.08 -1.68
N LEU A 273 -3.86 13.19 -0.97
CA LEU A 273 -5.15 12.68 -1.45
C LEU A 273 -6.21 13.80 -1.53
N LYS A 274 -6.29 14.69 -0.54
CA LYS A 274 -7.17 15.88 -0.56
C LYS A 274 -6.93 16.74 -1.81
N GLN A 275 -5.68 17.12 -2.06
CA GLN A 275 -5.32 17.94 -3.24
C GLN A 275 -5.73 17.28 -4.57
N VAL A 276 -5.58 15.97 -4.70
CA VAL A 276 -5.96 15.22 -5.91
C VAL A 276 -7.49 15.05 -6.03
N VAL A 277 -8.21 14.97 -4.92
CA VAL A 277 -9.69 14.95 -4.89
C VAL A 277 -10.30 16.29 -5.27
N GLU A 278 -9.72 17.39 -4.77
CA GLU A 278 -10.13 18.77 -5.07
C GLU A 278 -9.82 19.17 -6.51
N ASN A 279 -8.79 18.58 -7.13
CA ASN A 279 -8.47 18.80 -8.53
C ASN A 279 -9.54 18.20 -9.46
N THR A 280 -10.37 19.08 -10.04
CA THR A 280 -11.43 18.73 -11.01
C THR A 280 -10.90 18.05 -12.28
N SER A 281 -9.62 18.26 -12.62
CA SER A 281 -8.95 17.66 -13.79
C SER A 281 -8.23 16.33 -13.52
N ALA A 282 -8.21 15.85 -12.28
CA ALA A 282 -7.54 14.59 -11.91
C ALA A 282 -8.10 13.38 -12.68
N LYS A 283 -7.21 12.52 -13.19
CA LYS A 283 -7.64 11.30 -13.91
C LYS A 283 -7.92 10.18 -12.91
N PRO A 284 -8.79 9.20 -13.25
CA PRO A 284 -9.06 8.04 -12.39
C PRO A 284 -7.81 7.31 -11.88
N ALA A 285 -6.76 7.21 -12.71
CA ALA A 285 -5.50 6.55 -12.34
C ALA A 285 -4.73 7.30 -11.24
N ASP A 286 -4.80 8.63 -11.23
CA ASP A 286 -4.11 9.46 -10.25
C ASP A 286 -4.83 9.34 -8.89
N LEU A 287 -6.16 9.46 -8.87
CA LEU A 287 -7.00 9.21 -7.68
C LEU A 287 -6.73 7.82 -7.08
N LEU A 288 -6.76 6.76 -7.90
CA LEU A 288 -6.50 5.38 -7.44
C LEU A 288 -5.13 5.22 -6.78
N ARG A 289 -4.09 5.83 -7.34
CA ARG A 289 -2.73 5.76 -6.80
C ARG A 289 -2.62 6.37 -5.41
N HIS A 290 -3.30 7.50 -5.16
CA HIS A 290 -3.29 8.14 -3.85
C HIS A 290 -4.19 7.42 -2.84
N ILE A 291 -5.32 6.85 -3.28
CA ILE A 291 -6.15 5.94 -2.46
C ILE A 291 -5.33 4.71 -2.00
N GLU A 292 -4.58 4.07 -2.90
CA GLU A 292 -3.72 2.92 -2.58
C GLU A 292 -2.66 3.30 -1.53
N ARG A 293 -2.00 4.47 -1.69
CA ARG A 293 -0.96 4.96 -0.76
C ARG A 293 -1.47 5.22 0.65
N VAL A 294 -2.60 5.92 0.79
CA VAL A 294 -3.21 6.16 2.12
C VAL A 294 -3.59 4.83 2.77
N THR A 295 -4.23 3.92 2.01
CA THR A 295 -4.66 2.60 2.50
C THR A 295 -3.47 1.76 2.99
N ILE A 296 -2.39 1.67 2.21
CA ILE A 296 -1.17 0.94 2.60
C ILE A 296 -0.52 1.59 3.82
N THR A 297 -0.42 2.92 3.85
CA THR A 297 0.19 3.66 4.97
C THR A 297 -0.57 3.45 6.27
N MET A 298 -1.90 3.55 6.25
CA MET A 298 -2.75 3.23 7.41
C MET A 298 -2.57 1.78 7.88
N TYR A 299 -2.53 0.81 6.96
CA TYR A 299 -2.34 -0.60 7.30
C TYR A 299 -0.97 -0.87 7.95
N THR A 300 0.10 -0.30 7.39
CA THR A 300 1.45 -0.40 7.96
C THR A 300 1.53 0.24 9.35
N ILE A 301 0.95 1.43 9.53
CA ILE A 301 0.91 2.12 10.83
C ILE A 301 0.08 1.34 11.84
N ASN A 302 -1.07 0.78 11.47
CA ASN A 302 -1.92 0.03 12.40
C ASN A 302 -1.24 -1.26 12.92
N ILE A 303 -0.45 -1.93 12.07
CA ILE A 303 0.41 -3.05 12.50
C ILE A 303 1.48 -2.55 13.47
N ALA A 304 2.24 -1.52 13.08
CA ALA A 304 3.31 -0.97 13.92
C ALA A 304 2.80 -0.42 15.26
N LEU A 305 1.62 0.18 15.28
CA LEU A 305 0.98 0.72 16.47
C LEU A 305 0.46 -0.38 17.40
N SER A 306 -0.18 -1.42 16.86
CA SER A 306 -0.62 -2.58 17.66
C SER A 306 0.55 -3.28 18.33
N ILE A 307 1.66 -3.40 17.61
CA ILE A 307 2.95 -3.91 18.11
C ILE A 307 3.53 -3.01 19.20
N LEU A 308 3.59 -1.70 18.96
CA LEU A 308 4.14 -0.73 19.90
C LEU A 308 3.32 -0.71 21.20
N LEU A 309 1.99 -0.74 21.09
CA LEU A 309 1.06 -0.70 22.23
C LEU A 309 1.24 -1.88 23.21
N ASP A 310 1.53 -3.10 22.71
CA ASP A 310 1.78 -4.27 23.57
C ASP A 310 2.86 -4.02 24.65
N PHE A 311 3.89 -3.22 24.33
CA PHE A 311 5.02 -2.94 25.24
C PHE A 311 4.89 -1.62 25.98
N THR A 312 4.29 -0.62 25.34
CA THR A 312 4.14 0.71 25.95
C THR A 312 3.11 0.71 27.07
N ASP A 313 2.16 -0.23 27.07
CA ASP A 313 1.23 -0.46 28.18
C ASP A 313 1.95 -0.91 29.46
N GLU A 314 3.02 -1.71 29.34
CA GLU A 314 3.86 -2.13 30.47
C GLU A 314 4.75 -0.96 30.93
N ALA A 315 5.32 -0.19 29.99
CA ALA A 315 6.10 1.01 30.30
C ALA A 315 5.27 2.09 31.02
N ALA A 316 4.05 2.37 30.57
CA ALA A 316 3.15 3.35 31.18
C ALA A 316 2.73 2.94 32.60
N LYS A 317 2.41 1.67 32.82
CA LYS A 317 2.13 1.13 34.17
C LYS A 317 3.35 1.24 35.09
N MET A 318 4.57 1.09 34.58
CA MET A 318 5.78 1.31 35.38
C MET A 318 6.01 2.79 35.68
N ALA A 319 5.77 3.70 34.73
CA ALA A 319 5.86 5.14 34.93
C ALA A 319 4.92 5.64 36.05
N ASP A 320 3.68 5.16 36.09
CA ASP A 320 2.72 5.49 37.15
C ASP A 320 3.17 4.99 38.54
N HIS A 321 3.66 3.74 38.62
CA HIS A 321 4.23 3.22 39.87
C HIS A 321 5.44 4.03 40.34
N VAL A 322 6.33 4.40 39.42
CA VAL A 322 7.54 5.18 39.69
C VAL A 322 7.19 6.59 40.19
N SER A 323 6.22 7.26 39.57
CA SER A 323 5.68 8.55 40.04
C SER A 323 5.12 8.45 41.47
N GLY A 324 4.36 7.39 41.75
CA GLY A 324 3.85 7.10 43.11
C GLY A 324 4.96 6.84 44.15
N LEU A 325 6.06 6.19 43.75
CA LEU A 325 7.23 5.98 44.62
C LEU A 325 7.98 7.29 44.89
N LEU A 326 8.23 8.12 43.86
CA LEU A 326 8.83 9.45 44.01
C LEU A 326 8.01 10.32 44.98
N SER A 327 6.68 10.35 44.85
CA SER A 327 5.80 11.10 45.75
C SER A 327 5.94 10.65 47.21
N ARG A 328 5.91 9.33 47.45
CA ARG A 328 6.09 8.73 48.81
C ARG A 328 7.48 8.94 49.40
N LEU A 329 8.51 9.13 48.56
CA LEU A 329 9.89 9.37 48.97
C LEU A 329 10.08 10.85 49.36
N ASN A 330 9.57 11.79 48.58
CA ASN A 330 9.50 13.21 48.96
C ASN A 330 8.72 13.40 50.28
N GLU A 331 7.57 12.72 50.44
CA GLU A 331 6.77 12.76 51.68
C GLU A 331 7.58 12.29 52.90
N ALA A 332 8.41 11.24 52.75
CA ALA A 332 9.26 10.74 53.83
C ALA A 332 10.32 11.76 54.24
N ILE A 333 10.94 12.44 53.27
CA ILE A 333 11.98 13.47 53.52
C ILE A 333 11.37 14.69 54.20
N SER A 334 10.24 15.23 53.72
CA SER A 334 9.57 16.36 54.38
C SER A 334 9.17 16.06 55.83
N ARG A 335 8.80 14.81 56.14
CA ARG A 335 8.57 14.36 57.53
C ARG A 335 9.86 14.33 58.36
N ILE A 336 11.02 14.03 57.77
CA ILE A 336 12.32 14.17 58.45
C ILE A 336 12.64 15.64 58.69
N GLU A 337 12.48 16.51 57.68
CA GLU A 337 12.71 17.96 57.83
C GLU A 337 11.89 18.57 58.96
N GLU A 338 10.60 18.21 59.07
CA GLU A 338 9.72 18.63 60.16
C GLU A 338 10.27 18.19 61.54
N LYS A 339 10.75 16.94 61.65
CA LYS A 339 11.30 16.41 62.91
C LYS A 339 12.66 17.01 63.27
N VAL A 340 13.52 17.29 62.29
CA VAL A 340 14.82 17.96 62.50
C VAL A 340 14.65 19.43 62.92
N LYS A 341 13.56 20.09 62.50
CA LYS A 341 13.22 21.46 62.92
C LYS A 341 12.73 21.56 64.37
N GLY A 342 12.27 20.47 64.98
CA GLY A 342 11.74 20.44 66.36
C GLY A 342 12.78 20.74 67.45
N GLU A 343 12.29 21.16 68.63
CA GLU A 343 13.11 21.73 69.72
C GLU A 343 13.90 20.69 70.56
N ASN A 344 13.59 19.40 70.42
CA ASN A 344 14.13 18.32 71.27
C ASN A 344 15.35 17.57 70.66
N ILE A 345 16.22 18.27 69.94
CA ILE A 345 17.42 17.71 69.30
C ILE A 345 18.63 18.62 69.60
N SER A 346 19.74 18.05 70.06
CA SER A 346 20.99 18.79 70.35
C SER A 346 21.62 19.38 69.09
N SER A 347 22.41 20.45 69.23
CA SER A 347 23.13 21.13 68.13
C SER A 347 23.88 20.17 67.22
N ASP A 348 24.75 19.36 67.82
CA ASP A 348 25.70 18.50 67.11
C ASP A 348 24.98 17.37 66.35
N LEU A 349 23.85 16.92 66.89
CA LEU A 349 23.02 15.92 66.22
C LEU A 349 22.17 16.55 65.11
N LYS A 350 21.71 17.79 65.31
CA LYS A 350 20.95 18.55 64.32
C LYS A 350 21.79 18.85 63.08
N GLU A 351 23.08 19.14 63.25
CA GLU A 351 24.04 19.32 62.15
C GLU A 351 24.19 18.04 61.30
N LYS A 352 24.48 16.90 61.92
CA LYS A 352 24.54 15.59 61.21
C LYS A 352 23.23 15.22 60.52
N LEU A 353 22.09 15.55 61.13
CA LEU A 353 20.77 15.31 60.54
C LEU A 353 20.47 16.24 59.35
N LEU A 354 21.02 17.46 59.33
CA LEU A 354 20.95 18.37 58.19
C LEU A 354 21.86 17.92 57.03
N GLU A 355 23.05 17.35 57.32
CA GLU A 355 23.89 16.70 56.30
C GLU A 355 23.13 15.55 55.62
N ILE A 356 22.48 14.67 56.40
CA ILE A 356 21.66 13.56 55.87
C ILE A 356 20.51 14.11 55.01
N LEU A 357 19.79 15.13 55.47
CA LEU A 357 18.72 15.76 54.67
C LEU A 357 19.22 16.36 53.36
N SER A 358 20.45 16.93 53.33
CA SER A 358 21.06 17.41 52.10
C SER A 358 21.36 16.27 51.13
N LEU A 359 21.83 15.13 51.64
CA LEU A 359 22.06 13.92 50.85
C LEU A 359 20.73 13.28 50.39
N ASP A 360 19.67 13.28 51.20
CA ASP A 360 18.34 12.81 50.82
C ASP A 360 17.77 13.62 49.64
N HIS A 361 17.90 14.96 49.69
CA HIS A 361 17.49 15.84 48.59
C HIS A 361 18.31 15.63 47.33
N LYS A 362 19.61 15.34 47.45
CA LYS A 362 20.44 14.91 46.32
C LYS A 362 19.92 13.58 45.75
N LEU A 363 19.72 12.57 46.61
CA LEU A 363 19.21 11.24 46.24
C LEU A 363 17.86 11.33 45.51
N VAL A 364 16.94 12.19 45.93
CA VAL A 364 15.69 12.46 45.21
C VAL A 364 15.94 12.93 43.78
N ASN A 365 16.90 13.83 43.57
CA ASN A 365 17.18 14.40 42.26
C ASN A 365 17.92 13.39 41.37
N ASP A 366 18.88 12.65 41.92
CA ASP A 366 19.54 11.52 41.26
C ASP A 366 18.47 10.47 40.83
N LEU A 367 17.51 10.13 41.71
CA LEU A 367 16.41 9.21 41.37
C LEU A 367 15.42 9.78 40.34
N LYS A 368 15.19 11.11 40.28
CA LYS A 368 14.39 11.72 39.20
C LYS A 368 15.10 11.62 37.85
N ASP A 369 16.41 11.86 37.81
CA ASP A 369 17.21 11.71 36.58
C ASP A 369 17.26 10.24 36.14
N LEU A 370 17.36 9.30 37.07
CA LEU A 370 17.28 7.85 36.79
C LEU A 370 15.96 7.47 36.11
N VAL A 371 14.85 8.04 36.59
CA VAL A 371 13.50 7.84 36.04
C VAL A 371 13.39 8.45 34.65
N TYR A 372 13.94 9.65 34.45
CA TYR A 372 13.97 10.32 33.15
C TYR A 372 14.81 9.54 32.14
N ALA A 373 16.00 9.08 32.52
CA ALA A 373 16.88 8.25 31.71
C ALA A 373 16.20 6.91 31.33
N ALA A 374 15.46 6.29 32.25
CA ALA A 374 14.68 5.09 31.97
C ALA A 374 13.51 5.35 30.99
N ALA A 375 12.74 6.41 31.20
CA ALA A 375 11.56 6.73 30.38
C ALA A 375 11.95 7.17 28.96
N SER A 376 13.09 7.87 28.83
CA SER A 376 13.69 8.27 27.56
C SER A 376 14.55 7.19 26.89
N GLY A 377 14.70 6.00 27.49
CA GLY A 377 15.53 4.92 26.94
C GLY A 377 17.05 5.22 26.90
N ASN A 378 17.51 6.21 27.65
CA ASN A 378 18.93 6.58 27.72
C ASN A 378 19.69 5.64 28.67
N LYS A 379 20.12 4.49 28.14
CA LYS A 379 20.85 3.46 28.88
C LYS A 379 22.16 3.96 29.49
N GLU A 380 22.91 4.79 28.78
CA GLU A 380 24.22 5.29 29.24
C GLU A 380 24.04 6.17 30.48
N ARG A 381 23.17 7.19 30.39
CA ARG A 381 22.84 8.03 31.55
C ARG A 381 22.19 7.22 32.68
N PHE A 382 21.35 6.22 32.36
CA PHE A 382 20.76 5.35 33.38
C PHE A 382 21.81 4.57 34.19
N VAL A 383 22.90 4.12 33.55
CA VAL A 383 24.00 3.43 34.24
C VAL A 383 24.86 4.40 35.06
N GLU A 384 25.14 5.59 34.53
CA GLU A 384 25.82 6.66 35.29
C GLU A 384 25.07 7.02 36.57
N VAL A 385 23.77 7.31 36.45
CA VAL A 385 22.94 7.74 37.58
C VAL A 385 22.75 6.62 38.61
N ILE A 386 22.77 5.34 38.21
CA ILE A 386 22.82 4.24 39.20
C ILE A 386 24.05 4.34 40.09
N ASN A 387 25.21 4.73 39.56
CA ASN A 387 26.41 4.90 40.37
C ASN A 387 26.28 6.11 41.30
N GLU A 388 25.78 7.24 40.79
CA GLU A 388 25.48 8.45 41.58
C GLU A 388 24.52 8.15 42.75
N VAL A 389 23.43 7.41 42.49
CA VAL A 389 22.47 6.92 43.51
C VAL A 389 23.12 5.99 44.54
N ASN A 390 23.97 5.06 44.11
CA ASN A 390 24.66 4.12 45.01
C ASN A 390 25.67 4.85 45.92
N GLU A 391 26.42 5.80 45.38
CA GLU A 391 27.37 6.64 46.14
C GLU A 391 26.64 7.51 47.17
N THR A 392 25.59 8.24 46.75
CA THR A 392 24.76 9.04 47.66
C THR A 392 24.14 8.16 48.76
N GLY A 393 23.62 6.99 48.41
CA GLY A 393 23.06 6.02 49.36
C GLY A 393 24.08 5.45 50.36
N HIS A 394 25.33 5.25 49.95
CA HIS A 394 26.41 4.82 50.84
C HIS A 394 26.73 5.91 51.88
N LEU A 395 26.86 7.17 51.44
CA LEU A 395 27.13 8.31 52.33
C LEU A 395 26.01 8.51 53.36
N ILE A 396 24.74 8.40 52.94
CA ILE A 396 23.59 8.45 53.86
C ILE A 396 23.70 7.34 54.91
N LYS A 397 24.00 6.10 54.49
CA LYS A 397 24.11 4.95 55.39
C LYS A 397 25.22 5.14 56.44
N GLU A 398 26.40 5.60 56.01
CA GLU A 398 27.55 5.88 56.88
C GLU A 398 27.18 6.91 57.96
N LYS A 399 26.58 8.03 57.57
CA LYS A 399 26.10 9.08 58.49
C LYS A 399 24.98 8.59 59.42
N VAL A 400 24.08 7.74 58.93
CA VAL A 400 23.04 7.10 59.74
C VAL A 400 23.63 6.15 60.79
N ASP A 401 24.66 5.38 60.43
CA ASP A 401 25.33 4.45 61.36
C ASP A 401 26.23 5.21 62.38
N GLU A 402 26.85 6.32 62.01
CA GLU A 402 27.46 7.27 62.97
C GLU A 402 26.46 7.73 64.04
N ILE A 403 25.25 8.14 63.64
CA ILE A 403 24.21 8.63 64.56
C ILE A 403 23.75 7.55 65.53
N LYS A 404 23.56 6.31 65.05
CA LYS A 404 23.22 5.15 65.89
C LYS A 404 24.29 4.88 66.94
N ASN A 405 25.56 4.94 66.55
CA ASN A 405 26.69 4.65 67.45
C ASN A 405 26.94 5.77 68.47
N ALA A 406 26.51 7.01 68.18
CA ALA A 406 26.79 8.19 69.00
C ALA A 406 25.68 8.58 70.00
N THR A 407 24.50 7.95 70.00
CA THR A 407 23.34 8.45 70.78
C THR A 407 22.60 7.40 71.62
N ASN A 408 22.28 7.80 72.86
CA ASN A 408 21.17 7.20 73.62
C ASN A 408 19.85 7.74 73.02
N GLU A 409 19.24 6.97 72.12
CA GLU A 409 18.14 7.42 71.25
C GLU A 409 16.99 8.16 71.97
N THR A 410 16.75 9.41 71.58
CA THR A 410 15.45 10.07 71.85
C THR A 410 14.38 9.56 70.87
N ILE A 411 13.10 9.71 71.23
CA ILE A 411 11.97 9.27 70.39
C ILE A 411 12.04 9.91 68.99
N SER A 412 12.42 11.19 68.88
CA SER A 412 12.57 11.90 67.62
C SER A 412 13.63 11.28 66.71
N VAL A 413 14.80 10.93 67.26
CA VAL A 413 15.89 10.30 66.51
C VAL A 413 15.47 8.92 65.99
N ARG A 414 14.82 8.12 66.83
CA ARG A 414 14.27 6.80 66.44
C ARG A 414 13.22 6.90 65.33
N VAL A 415 12.41 7.97 65.30
CA VAL A 415 11.46 8.24 64.21
C VAL A 415 12.20 8.59 62.91
N ILE A 416 13.23 9.43 62.96
CA ILE A 416 14.04 9.77 61.79
C ILE A 416 14.75 8.53 61.22
N LEU A 417 15.38 7.71 62.06
CA LEU A 417 16.04 6.46 61.64
C LEU A 417 15.07 5.47 60.95
N ARG A 418 13.81 5.42 61.38
CA ARG A 418 12.75 4.63 60.70
C ARG A 418 12.34 5.22 59.36
N LEU A 419 12.27 6.55 59.24
CA LEU A 419 11.98 7.21 57.96
C LEU A 419 13.15 7.03 56.98
N GLN A 420 14.40 7.06 57.46
CA GLN A 420 15.60 6.74 56.69
C GLN A 420 15.59 5.30 56.14
N ALA A 421 15.27 4.30 56.97
CA ALA A 421 15.09 2.93 56.51
C ALA A 421 14.01 2.83 55.40
N ARG A 422 12.89 3.56 55.54
CA ARG A 422 11.85 3.65 54.52
C ARG A 422 12.29 4.36 53.23
N ILE A 423 13.17 5.37 53.31
CA ILE A 423 13.76 6.02 52.12
C ILE A 423 14.65 5.02 51.37
N ALA A 424 15.46 4.23 52.08
CA ALA A 424 16.27 3.18 51.48
C ALA A 424 15.41 2.10 50.77
N ASP A 425 14.35 1.60 51.42
CA ASP A 425 13.42 0.64 50.82
C ASP A 425 12.76 1.20 49.55
N LEU A 426 12.24 2.45 49.61
CA LEU A 426 11.62 3.12 48.46
C LEU A 426 12.62 3.35 47.32
N THR A 427 13.89 3.64 47.63
CA THR A 427 14.97 3.81 46.66
C THR A 427 15.25 2.51 45.91
N ILE A 428 15.37 1.38 46.62
CA ILE A 428 15.59 0.06 46.02
C ILE A 428 14.44 -0.30 45.07
N ASP A 429 13.18 -0.11 45.50
CA ASP A 429 12.01 -0.40 44.67
C ASP A 429 11.93 0.54 43.45
N LEU A 430 12.27 1.82 43.59
CA LEU A 430 12.26 2.79 42.50
C LEU A 430 13.34 2.47 41.45
N VAL A 431 14.58 2.17 41.86
CA VAL A 431 15.66 1.72 40.96
C VAL A 431 15.23 0.46 40.21
N LYS A 432 14.64 -0.51 40.90
CA LYS A 432 14.13 -1.76 40.32
C LYS A 432 13.01 -1.52 39.31
N LYS A 433 12.05 -0.63 39.60
CA LYS A 433 10.93 -0.28 38.70
C LYS A 433 11.39 0.54 37.49
N SER A 434 12.32 1.48 37.69
CA SER A 434 12.92 2.25 36.60
C SER A 434 13.73 1.35 35.66
N ARG A 435 14.41 0.32 36.19
CA ARG A 435 15.07 -0.71 35.37
C ARG A 435 14.08 -1.54 34.54
N PHE A 436 12.92 -1.90 35.09
CA PHE A 436 11.86 -2.55 34.30
C PHE A 436 11.28 -1.62 33.24
N MET A 437 11.08 -0.33 33.54
CA MET A 437 10.65 0.67 32.58
C MET A 437 11.65 0.84 31.44
N LEU A 438 12.95 0.98 31.74
CA LEU A 438 14.01 1.01 30.74
C LEU A 438 13.97 -0.24 29.87
N VAL A 439 13.84 -1.44 30.45
CA VAL A 439 13.76 -2.70 29.69
C VAL A 439 12.50 -2.76 28.81
N ALA A 440 11.37 -2.18 29.23
CA ALA A 440 10.17 -2.08 28.39
C ALA A 440 10.36 -1.09 27.23
N VAL A 441 10.99 0.06 27.48
CA VAL A 441 11.34 1.06 26.44
C VAL A 441 12.40 0.49 25.47
N GLU A 442 13.45 -0.15 25.96
CA GLU A 442 14.46 -0.88 25.16
C GLU A 442 13.82 -2.02 24.35
N ARG A 443 12.80 -2.73 24.88
CA ARG A 443 12.05 -3.73 24.10
C ARG A 443 11.27 -3.09 22.95
N SER A 444 10.71 -1.89 23.14
CA SER A 444 10.09 -1.12 22.05
C SER A 444 11.10 -0.65 20.97
N GLU A 445 12.41 -0.80 21.18
CA GLU A 445 13.49 -0.57 20.21
C GLU A 445 14.09 -1.88 19.66
N GLY A 446 14.25 -2.89 20.52
CA GLY A 446 14.96 -4.14 20.22
C GLY A 446 14.15 -5.20 19.47
N GLU A 447 12.86 -4.97 19.23
CA GLU A 447 11.96 -5.93 18.59
C GLU A 447 11.80 -5.81 17.07
N LYS A 448 12.76 -5.21 16.33
CA LYS A 448 12.97 -5.56 14.91
C LYS A 448 12.89 -7.08 14.68
N SER A 449 13.38 -7.87 15.65
CA SER A 449 13.19 -9.34 15.68
C SER A 449 11.71 -9.78 15.75
N ARG A 450 10.97 -9.41 16.80
CA ARG A 450 9.58 -9.92 16.98
C ARG A 450 8.59 -9.29 16.00
N ASP A 451 8.83 -8.05 15.58
CA ASP A 451 7.96 -7.27 14.71
C ASP A 451 8.06 -7.76 13.27
N LEU A 452 9.29 -7.91 12.76
CA LEU A 452 9.50 -8.52 11.46
C LEU A 452 9.07 -10.00 11.51
N SER A 453 9.27 -10.74 12.61
CA SER A 453 8.77 -12.12 12.76
C SER A 453 7.24 -12.24 12.77
N ARG A 454 6.53 -11.32 13.43
CA ARG A 454 5.05 -11.20 13.38
C ARG A 454 4.59 -10.84 11.97
N ALA A 455 5.22 -9.84 11.33
CA ALA A 455 4.88 -9.42 9.98
C ALA A 455 5.16 -10.53 8.93
N LEU A 456 6.30 -11.22 9.05
CA LEU A 456 6.62 -12.43 8.28
C LEU A 456 5.57 -13.51 8.49
N THR A 457 5.10 -13.73 9.72
CA THR A 457 4.03 -14.72 9.97
C THR A 457 2.75 -14.38 9.20
N ILE A 458 2.38 -13.09 9.10
CA ILE A 458 1.23 -12.64 8.30
C ILE A 458 1.48 -12.86 6.80
N VAL A 459 2.67 -12.54 6.30
CA VAL A 459 3.06 -12.75 4.89
C VAL A 459 3.12 -14.24 4.53
N MET A 460 3.69 -15.07 5.40
CA MET A 460 3.75 -16.53 5.28
C MET A 460 2.35 -17.16 5.28
N ASN A 461 1.46 -16.77 6.19
CA ASN A 461 0.09 -17.29 6.23
C ASN A 461 -0.66 -16.95 4.92
N LYS A 462 -0.44 -15.76 4.35
CA LYS A 462 -0.99 -15.41 3.02
C LYS A 462 -0.37 -16.25 1.91
N LEU A 463 0.95 -16.45 1.91
CA LEU A 463 1.64 -17.27 0.92
C LEU A 463 1.22 -18.75 1.00
N GLU A 464 0.96 -19.28 2.19
CA GLU A 464 0.46 -20.64 2.41
C GLU A 464 -0.93 -20.82 1.77
N VAL A 465 -1.83 -19.83 1.90
CA VAL A 465 -3.13 -19.84 1.21
C VAL A 465 -2.94 -19.80 -0.30
N VAL A 466 -2.04 -18.96 -0.81
CA VAL A 466 -1.67 -18.91 -2.24
C VAL A 466 -1.14 -20.26 -2.74
N ILE A 467 -0.28 -20.94 -1.97
CA ILE A 467 0.25 -22.28 -2.29
C ILE A 467 -0.88 -23.34 -2.29
N LYS A 468 -1.75 -23.35 -1.28
CA LYS A 468 -2.89 -24.29 -1.19
C LYS A 468 -3.85 -24.13 -2.37
N VAL A 469 -4.21 -22.88 -2.71
CA VAL A 469 -5.03 -22.57 -3.89
C VAL A 469 -4.31 -23.01 -5.17
N SER A 470 -3.01 -22.70 -5.30
CA SER A 470 -2.21 -23.10 -6.47
C SER A 470 -2.17 -24.61 -6.68
N ASN A 471 -1.94 -25.38 -5.63
CA ASN A 471 -1.92 -26.84 -5.68
C ASN A 471 -3.31 -27.43 -6.00
N ALA A 472 -4.41 -26.83 -5.51
CA ALA A 472 -5.77 -27.23 -5.88
C ALA A 472 -6.09 -27.01 -7.38
N ILE A 473 -5.39 -26.09 -8.06
CA ILE A 473 -5.52 -25.83 -9.50
C ILE A 473 -4.22 -26.10 -10.28
N LYS A 474 -3.41 -27.05 -9.81
CA LYS A 474 -2.04 -27.36 -10.29
C LYS A 474 -1.92 -27.48 -11.81
N CYS A 475 -2.87 -28.16 -12.45
CA CYS A 475 -2.92 -28.32 -13.92
C CYS A 475 -3.11 -27.00 -14.70
N ARG A 476 -3.43 -25.88 -14.03
CA ARG A 476 -3.58 -24.54 -14.61
C ARG A 476 -2.46 -23.58 -14.21
N VAL A 477 -1.90 -23.73 -13.01
CA VAL A 477 -0.82 -22.89 -12.47
C VAL A 477 0.58 -23.37 -12.90
N GLY A 478 0.73 -24.66 -13.20
CA GLY A 478 2.00 -25.25 -13.60
C GLY A 478 2.91 -25.60 -12.41
N ASN A 479 3.63 -26.72 -12.53
CA ASN A 479 4.47 -27.25 -11.47
C ASN A 479 5.65 -26.34 -11.11
N GLU A 480 6.22 -25.62 -12.08
CA GLU A 480 7.33 -24.67 -11.83
C GLU A 480 6.89 -23.52 -10.91
N THR A 481 5.73 -22.93 -11.18
CA THR A 481 5.17 -21.82 -10.38
C THR A 481 4.97 -22.23 -8.92
N ILE A 482 4.36 -23.39 -8.68
CA ILE A 482 4.15 -23.94 -7.34
C ILE A 482 5.49 -24.15 -6.62
N ARG A 483 6.48 -24.73 -7.31
CA ARG A 483 7.83 -24.93 -6.76
C ARG A 483 8.50 -23.62 -6.35
N TYR A 484 8.30 -22.53 -7.08
CA TYR A 484 8.84 -21.22 -6.70
C TYR A 484 8.10 -20.58 -5.51
N LEU A 485 6.78 -20.78 -5.40
CA LEU A 485 6.00 -20.32 -4.25
C LEU A 485 6.37 -21.10 -2.97
N GLU A 486 6.52 -22.41 -3.07
CA GLU A 486 6.96 -23.29 -1.97
C GLU A 486 8.37 -22.88 -1.50
N LYS A 487 9.32 -22.66 -2.43
CA LYS A 487 10.65 -22.12 -2.09
C LYS A 487 10.60 -20.75 -1.41
N ALA A 488 9.78 -19.83 -1.91
CA ALA A 488 9.61 -18.52 -1.26
C ALA A 488 9.06 -18.67 0.18
N TYR A 489 8.17 -19.64 0.44
CA TYR A 489 7.69 -19.92 1.79
C TYR A 489 8.79 -20.48 2.70
N ASP A 490 9.60 -21.41 2.19
CA ASP A 490 10.76 -21.96 2.93
C ASP A 490 11.80 -20.87 3.24
N ASP A 491 12.09 -19.98 2.30
CA ASP A 491 13.00 -18.85 2.48
C ASP A 491 12.43 -17.83 3.49
N LEU A 492 11.12 -17.54 3.47
CA LEU A 492 10.47 -16.74 4.52
C LEU A 492 10.50 -17.42 5.89
N TYR A 493 10.29 -18.74 5.95
CA TYR A 493 10.41 -19.50 7.20
C TYR A 493 11.84 -19.40 7.76
N ALA A 494 12.85 -19.59 6.92
CA ALA A 494 14.26 -19.46 7.29
C ALA A 494 14.60 -18.02 7.73
N ALA A 495 14.15 -17.00 6.98
CA ALA A 495 14.30 -15.60 7.39
C ALA A 495 13.72 -15.36 8.79
N LYS A 496 12.49 -15.83 9.05
CA LYS A 496 11.86 -15.74 10.36
C LYS A 496 12.68 -16.40 11.47
N GLN A 497 13.29 -17.57 11.23
CA GLN A 497 14.18 -18.22 12.21
C GLN A 497 15.46 -17.39 12.46
N TYR A 498 16.11 -16.87 11.42
CA TYR A 498 17.28 -15.99 11.57
C TYR A 498 16.93 -14.71 12.33
N ILE A 499 15.76 -14.12 12.07
CA ILE A 499 15.24 -12.93 12.77
C ILE A 499 15.01 -13.22 14.25
N VAL A 500 14.40 -14.36 14.60
CA VAL A 500 14.24 -14.80 16.00
C VAL A 500 15.59 -15.00 16.69
N ASN A 501 16.59 -15.51 15.96
CA ASN A 501 17.95 -15.69 16.43
C ASN A 501 18.84 -14.42 16.33
N LYS A 502 18.27 -13.27 15.92
CA LYS A 502 18.94 -11.96 15.74
C LYS A 502 20.08 -11.94 14.71
N ASP A 503 20.07 -12.87 13.75
CA ASP A 503 21.00 -12.92 12.62
C ASP A 503 20.42 -12.16 11.42
N PHE A 504 20.45 -10.83 11.50
CA PHE A 504 19.74 -9.96 10.56
C PHE A 504 20.30 -9.98 9.13
N GLU A 505 21.59 -10.27 8.97
CA GLU A 505 22.20 -10.46 7.64
C GLU A 505 21.67 -11.73 6.96
N LYS A 506 21.73 -12.90 7.63
CA LYS A 506 21.15 -14.12 7.03
C LYS A 506 19.64 -14.02 6.82
N ALA A 507 18.95 -13.26 7.67
CA ALA A 507 17.54 -12.93 7.47
C ALA A 507 17.29 -12.11 6.20
N LYS A 508 18.08 -11.05 5.97
CA LYS A 508 17.98 -10.19 4.78
C LYS A 508 18.22 -10.99 3.51
N ASN A 509 19.33 -11.74 3.43
CA ASN A 509 19.63 -12.61 2.30
C ASN A 509 18.48 -13.59 2.01
N LYS A 510 17.82 -14.12 3.05
CA LYS A 510 16.65 -15.00 2.89
C LYS A 510 15.36 -14.28 2.45
N LEU A 511 15.15 -13.03 2.84
CA LEU A 511 14.06 -12.21 2.30
C LEU A 511 14.30 -11.86 0.83
N GLU A 512 15.55 -11.60 0.43
CA GLU A 512 15.94 -11.38 -0.97
C GLU A 512 15.73 -12.65 -1.82
N ASP A 513 16.15 -13.82 -1.33
CA ASP A 513 15.85 -15.12 -1.94
C ASP A 513 14.33 -15.32 -2.11
N ALA A 514 13.55 -15.04 -1.07
CA ALA A 514 12.08 -15.14 -1.12
C ALA A 514 11.48 -14.18 -2.16
N SER A 515 11.93 -12.93 -2.23
CA SER A 515 11.47 -11.94 -3.22
C SER A 515 11.79 -12.38 -4.65
N ASN A 516 13.00 -12.87 -4.88
CA ASN A 516 13.44 -13.43 -6.16
C ASN A 516 12.64 -14.68 -6.57
N ASN A 517 12.25 -15.52 -5.60
CA ASN A 517 11.43 -16.70 -5.86
C ASN A 517 9.96 -16.32 -6.15
N LEU A 518 9.40 -15.29 -5.48
CA LEU A 518 8.09 -14.73 -5.82
C LEU A 518 8.07 -14.11 -7.22
N GLU A 519 9.14 -13.45 -7.64
CA GLU A 519 9.30 -12.89 -8.99
C GLU A 519 9.33 -14.01 -10.06
N LYS A 520 10.14 -15.05 -9.86
CA LYS A 520 10.16 -16.24 -10.74
C LYS A 520 8.80 -16.96 -10.78
N ALA A 521 8.05 -16.98 -9.68
CA ALA A 521 6.68 -17.47 -9.68
C ALA A 521 5.75 -16.63 -10.55
N LEU A 522 5.88 -15.30 -10.55
CA LEU A 522 5.10 -14.39 -11.42
C LEU A 522 5.43 -14.56 -12.91
N GLU A 523 6.70 -14.80 -13.25
CA GLU A 523 7.14 -15.08 -14.62
C GLU A 523 6.58 -16.41 -15.14
N LYS A 524 6.63 -17.47 -14.31
CA LYS A 524 6.22 -18.82 -14.69
C LYS A 524 4.72 -19.09 -14.60
N LEU A 525 3.97 -18.29 -13.83
CA LEU A 525 2.51 -18.38 -13.74
C LEU A 525 1.88 -18.15 -15.12
N PRO A 526 1.13 -19.11 -15.70
CA PRO A 526 0.54 -18.94 -17.02
C PRO A 526 -0.39 -17.72 -17.12
N GLU A 527 -0.37 -17.03 -18.24
CA GLU A 527 -1.19 -15.84 -18.48
C GLU A 527 -2.67 -16.20 -18.74
N ASN A 528 -3.37 -16.50 -17.65
CA ASN A 528 -4.74 -16.94 -17.64
C ASN A 528 -5.56 -16.06 -16.71
N LYS A 529 -6.64 -15.44 -17.23
CA LYS A 529 -7.56 -14.59 -16.44
C LYS A 529 -8.13 -15.25 -15.17
N ARG A 530 -8.13 -16.60 -15.10
CA ARG A 530 -8.56 -17.35 -13.91
C ARG A 530 -7.49 -17.39 -12.80
N LEU A 531 -6.29 -16.87 -13.04
CA LEU A 531 -5.14 -16.83 -12.12
C LEU A 531 -4.76 -15.39 -11.73
N ASP A 532 -5.48 -14.37 -12.22
CA ASP A 532 -5.20 -12.95 -11.94
C ASP A 532 -5.23 -12.63 -10.43
N CYS A 533 -6.12 -13.25 -9.65
CA CYS A 533 -6.17 -13.07 -8.19
C CYS A 533 -4.89 -13.58 -7.53
N LEU A 534 -4.50 -14.83 -7.86
CA LEU A 534 -3.26 -15.45 -7.40
C LEU A 534 -2.05 -14.57 -7.72
N ARG A 535 -2.00 -14.00 -8.93
CA ARG A 535 -0.94 -13.09 -9.38
C ARG A 535 -0.89 -11.80 -8.54
N LYS A 536 -2.05 -11.21 -8.18
CA LYS A 536 -2.13 -10.02 -7.31
C LYS A 536 -1.68 -10.32 -5.89
N ASP A 537 -2.06 -11.47 -5.34
CA ASP A 537 -1.62 -11.89 -4.00
C ASP A 537 -0.10 -12.06 -3.95
N ILE A 538 0.50 -12.71 -4.95
CA ILE A 538 1.97 -12.86 -5.07
C ILE A 538 2.67 -11.49 -5.17
N ILE A 539 2.13 -10.54 -5.96
CA ILE A 539 2.68 -9.17 -6.04
C ILE A 539 2.57 -8.44 -4.69
N MET A 540 1.45 -8.57 -3.97
CA MET A 540 1.28 -7.96 -2.64
C MET A 540 2.27 -8.55 -1.63
N ILE A 541 2.42 -9.87 -1.62
CA ILE A 541 3.38 -10.60 -0.78
C ILE A 541 4.80 -10.11 -1.11
N LYS A 542 5.19 -10.04 -2.40
CA LYS A 542 6.50 -9.53 -2.80
C LYS A 542 6.76 -8.10 -2.32
N LYS A 543 5.81 -7.17 -2.54
CA LYS A 543 5.93 -5.78 -2.03
C LYS A 543 6.13 -5.73 -0.51
N LEU A 544 5.46 -6.59 0.25
CA LEU A 544 5.63 -6.65 1.71
C LEU A 544 7.00 -7.22 2.11
N VAL A 545 7.51 -8.22 1.39
CA VAL A 545 8.88 -8.75 1.57
C VAL A 545 9.92 -7.68 1.22
N ASP A 546 9.75 -6.96 0.11
CA ASP A 546 10.63 -5.85 -0.31
C ASP A 546 10.65 -4.73 0.75
N ILE A 547 9.52 -4.42 1.39
CA ILE A 547 9.46 -3.47 2.52
C ILE A 547 10.24 -4.02 3.73
N MET A 548 10.15 -5.32 4.03
CA MET A 548 10.89 -5.94 5.15
C MET A 548 12.41 -5.94 4.93
N ILE A 549 12.88 -6.12 3.69
CA ILE A 549 14.31 -5.98 3.32
C ILE A 549 14.79 -4.56 3.67
N ASN A 550 14.05 -3.54 3.20
CA ASN A 550 14.36 -2.13 3.47
C ASN A 550 14.30 -1.74 4.97
N VAL A 551 13.62 -2.52 5.81
CA VAL A 551 13.58 -2.33 7.28
C VAL A 551 14.78 -2.96 7.98
N LEU A 552 15.44 -3.96 7.38
CA LEU A 552 16.69 -4.56 7.86
C LEU A 552 17.95 -3.81 7.42
N ASP A 553 17.86 -2.97 6.38
CA ASP A 553 18.94 -2.06 5.93
C ASP A 553 19.08 -0.78 6.79
N ARG A 554 18.20 -0.61 7.77
CA ARG A 554 18.21 0.45 8.79
C ARG A 554 18.31 -0.19 10.17
#